data_AF-A0AAU4ZQZ8-F1
#
_entry.id   AF-A0AAU4ZQZ8-F1
#
_cell.length_a   1.000
_cell.length_b   1.000
_cell.length_c   1.000
_cell.angle_alpha   90.00
_cell.angle_beta   90.00
_cell.angle_gamma   90.00
#
_symmetry.space_group_name_H-M   'P 1'
#
loop_
_entity.id
_entity.type
_entity.pdbx_description
1 polymer ?
#
loop_
_entity_poly.entity_id
_entity_poly.type
_entity_poly.pdbx_seq_one_letter_code
_entity_poly.pdbx_strand_id
1 'polypeptide(L)'
;MNPSQPTGATEAEPVGADEESVLADLTGMLATLLDEYGLDGVEVRMETTFNRDLELESIDLVTLAGLLGERYGDQVNFAEFLAGMEFDEIIELTVGRLVEYVVRSLEVAEAG
;
A
#
# COMPACT_ATOMS: atom_id res chain seq x y z
N MET A 1 39.93 4.37 23.22
CA MET A 1 39.02 5.32 22.54
C MET A 1 37.90 4.49 21.94
N ASN A 2 36.67 4.73 22.37
CA ASN A 2 35.47 4.13 21.78
C ASN A 2 34.50 5.28 21.54
N PRO A 3 34.07 5.51 20.30
CA PRO A 3 32.80 6.14 20.04
C PRO A 3 31.84 5.12 19.37
N SER A 4 30.80 4.82 20.13
CA SER A 4 29.41 4.53 19.78
C SER A 4 29.08 4.06 18.36
N GLN A 5 28.59 2.82 18.30
CA GLN A 5 27.63 2.36 17.30
C GLN A 5 26.43 3.33 17.21
N PRO A 6 25.96 3.67 16.00
CA PRO A 6 24.55 3.95 15.79
C PRO A 6 23.83 2.64 15.42
N THR A 7 22.80 2.36 16.20
CA THR A 7 21.69 1.45 15.91
C THR A 7 21.05 1.81 14.56
N GLY A 8 21.09 0.88 13.61
CA GLY A 8 20.05 0.69 12.59
C GLY A 8 19.75 -0.80 12.63
N ALA A 9 18.86 -1.21 13.54
CA ALA A 9 17.49 -1.57 13.15
C ALA A 9 17.48 -2.59 12.00
N THR A 10 17.52 -3.85 12.44
CA THR A 10 16.93 -5.05 11.86
C THR A 10 17.55 -5.64 10.58
N GLU A 11 18.25 -6.77 10.78
CA GLU A 11 18.26 -7.89 9.85
C GLU A 11 16.83 -8.12 9.33
N ALA A 12 16.61 -7.85 8.05
CA ALA A 12 15.37 -8.12 7.35
C ALA A 12 15.42 -9.56 6.81
N GLU A 13 15.14 -10.54 7.67
CA GLU A 13 14.72 -11.90 7.30
C GLU A 13 13.70 -12.36 8.36
N PRO A 14 12.47 -12.78 8.00
CA PRO A 14 12.16 -13.62 6.86
C PRO A 14 11.29 -12.95 5.79
N VAL A 15 11.41 -13.50 4.59
CA VAL A 15 10.51 -13.37 3.45
C VAL A 15 9.13 -13.90 3.86
N GLY A 16 8.30 -13.03 4.41
CA GLY A 16 6.86 -13.17 4.54
C GLY A 16 6.21 -11.94 3.91
N ALA A 17 4.94 -12.02 3.54
CA ALA A 17 4.18 -10.84 3.13
C ALA A 17 3.92 -9.93 4.35
N ASP A 18 4.96 -9.29 4.88
CA ASP A 18 4.84 -8.41 6.04
C ASP A 18 4.20 -7.08 5.62
N GLU A 19 3.32 -6.55 6.47
CA GLU A 19 2.61 -5.28 6.28
C GLU A 19 3.55 -4.14 5.90
N GLU A 20 4.78 -4.13 6.45
CA GLU A 20 5.80 -3.13 6.16
C GLU A 20 6.32 -3.21 4.71
N SER A 21 6.50 -4.43 4.17
CA SER A 21 6.91 -4.62 2.78
C SER A 21 5.81 -4.22 1.80
N VAL A 22 4.56 -4.59 2.10
CA VAL A 22 3.39 -4.17 1.32
C VAL A 22 3.20 -2.65 1.38
N LEU A 23 3.35 -2.04 2.55
CA LEU A 23 3.29 -0.60 2.72
C LEU A 23 4.39 0.10 1.91
N ALA A 24 5.62 -0.40 1.94
CA ALA A 24 6.72 0.17 1.17
C ALA A 24 6.46 0.09 -0.35
N ASP A 25 5.91 -1.03 -0.82
CA ASP A 25 5.55 -1.24 -2.22
C ASP A 25 4.41 -0.32 -2.67
N LEU A 26 3.35 -0.23 -1.86
CA LEU A 26 2.24 0.72 -2.05
C LEU A 26 2.71 2.16 -2.04
N THR A 27 3.59 2.52 -1.10
CA THR A 27 4.18 3.86 -1.01
C THR A 27 4.97 4.20 -2.27
N GLY A 28 5.73 3.24 -2.81
CA GLY A 28 6.45 3.43 -4.08
C GLY A 28 5.52 3.66 -5.28
N MET A 29 4.43 2.88 -5.37
CA MET A 29 3.41 3.07 -6.42
C MET A 29 2.70 4.41 -6.29
N LEU A 30 2.26 4.75 -5.07
CA LEU A 30 1.63 6.03 -4.75
C LEU A 30 2.57 7.20 -5.06
N ALA A 31 3.84 7.13 -4.65
CA ALA A 31 4.82 8.16 -4.95
C ALA A 31 5.00 8.35 -6.47
N THR A 32 4.93 7.28 -7.25
CA THR A 32 5.00 7.37 -8.72
C THR A 32 3.77 8.08 -9.30
N LEU A 33 2.57 7.77 -8.80
CA LEU A 33 1.34 8.47 -9.20
C LEU A 33 1.38 9.95 -8.79
N LEU A 34 1.81 10.24 -7.57
CA LEU A 34 1.90 11.58 -7.01
C LEU A 34 2.99 12.45 -7.67
N ASP A 35 4.07 11.84 -8.14
CA ASP A 35 5.12 12.50 -8.94
C ASP A 35 4.54 13.09 -10.24
N GLU A 36 3.63 12.39 -10.92
CA GLU A 36 2.92 12.94 -12.10
C GLU A 36 2.09 14.18 -11.76
N TYR A 37 1.59 14.28 -10.53
CA TYR A 37 0.86 15.44 -10.02
C TYR A 37 1.76 16.54 -9.45
N GLY A 38 3.09 16.33 -9.40
CA GLY A 38 4.05 17.26 -8.79
C GLY A 38 3.93 17.35 -7.27
N LEU A 39 3.42 16.29 -6.63
CA LEU A 39 3.25 16.15 -5.19
C LEU A 39 4.46 15.40 -4.60
N ASP A 40 5.63 16.01 -4.69
CA ASP A 40 6.86 15.42 -4.20
C ASP A 40 6.90 15.42 -2.66
N GLY A 41 7.14 14.26 -2.06
CA GLY A 41 7.39 14.16 -0.61
C GLY A 41 6.14 14.06 0.27
N VAL A 42 4.99 13.69 -0.31
CA VAL A 42 3.83 13.26 0.50
C VAL A 42 4.21 12.01 1.30
N GLU A 43 4.05 12.11 2.61
CA GLU A 43 4.41 11.03 3.54
C GLU A 43 3.24 10.05 3.68
N VAL A 44 3.31 8.96 2.93
CA VAL A 44 2.30 7.89 2.98
C VAL A 44 2.47 7.07 4.26
N ARG A 45 1.47 7.09 5.14
CA ARG A 45 1.39 6.26 6.36
C ARG A 45 0.17 5.33 6.34
N MET A 46 0.10 4.39 7.28
CA MET A 46 -1.07 3.51 7.41
C MET A 46 -2.39 4.27 7.67
N GLU A 47 -2.32 5.45 8.29
CA GLU A 47 -3.46 6.34 8.54
C GLU A 47 -3.77 7.29 7.37
N THR A 48 -2.89 7.38 6.37
CA THR A 48 -3.08 8.21 5.18
C THR A 48 -4.29 7.72 4.39
N THR A 49 -5.15 8.66 4.01
CA THR A 49 -6.39 8.40 3.26
C THR A 49 -6.16 8.66 1.77
N PHE A 50 -6.55 7.73 0.89
CA PHE A 50 -6.35 7.91 -0.55
C PHE A 50 -7.09 9.13 -1.11
N ASN A 51 -8.34 9.35 -0.68
CA ASN A 51 -9.14 10.45 -1.23
C ASN A 51 -8.88 11.81 -0.56
N ARG A 52 -8.60 11.85 0.75
CA ARG A 52 -8.43 13.14 1.49
C ARG A 52 -7.00 13.61 1.61
N ASP A 53 -6.07 12.69 1.85
CA ASP A 53 -4.67 13.03 2.16
C ASP A 53 -3.82 12.99 0.89
N LEU A 54 -4.08 12.01 0.01
CA LEU A 54 -3.42 11.88 -1.29
C LEU A 54 -4.21 12.54 -2.43
N GLU A 55 -5.43 13.02 -2.16
CA GLU A 55 -6.33 13.65 -3.14
C GLU A 55 -6.52 12.83 -4.42
N LEU A 56 -6.42 11.50 -4.33
CA LEU A 56 -6.55 10.61 -5.49
C LEU A 56 -7.97 10.63 -6.03
N GLU A 57 -8.08 10.75 -7.34
CA GLU A 57 -9.36 10.63 -8.01
C GLU A 57 -9.80 9.16 -8.09
N SER A 58 -11.09 8.94 -8.35
CA SER A 58 -11.64 7.60 -8.58
C SER A 58 -10.91 6.84 -9.69
N ILE A 59 -10.33 7.56 -10.66
CA ILE A 59 -9.57 6.99 -11.77
C ILE A 59 -8.20 6.50 -11.28
N ASP A 60 -7.51 7.27 -10.43
CA ASP A 60 -6.23 6.89 -9.84
C ASP A 60 -6.36 5.64 -8.98
N LEU A 61 -7.46 5.50 -8.24
CA LEU A 61 -7.76 4.29 -7.47
C LEU A 61 -7.89 3.05 -8.36
N VAL A 62 -8.54 3.17 -9.52
CA VAL A 62 -8.67 2.08 -10.49
C VAL A 62 -7.31 1.76 -11.12
N THR A 63 -6.50 2.78 -11.42
CA THR A 63 -5.13 2.60 -11.91
C THR A 63 -4.26 1.89 -10.87
N LEU A 64 -4.31 2.33 -9.61
CA LEU A 64 -3.62 1.68 -8.49
C LEU A 64 -4.09 0.22 -8.34
N ALA A 65 -5.37 -0.07 -8.52
CA ALA A 65 -5.90 -1.44 -8.53
C ALA A 65 -5.30 -2.31 -9.62
N GLY A 66 -5.15 -1.76 -10.82
CA GLY A 66 -4.46 -2.41 -11.92
C GLY A 66 -3.02 -2.72 -11.58
N LEU A 67 -2.28 -1.72 -11.08
CA LEU A 67 -0.88 -1.90 -10.67
C LEU A 67 -0.73 -2.96 -9.58
N LEU A 68 -1.61 -2.95 -8.56
CA LEU A 68 -1.62 -3.96 -7.50
C LEU A 68 -1.86 -5.36 -8.07
N GLY A 69 -2.84 -5.50 -8.95
CA GLY A 69 -3.15 -6.77 -9.62
C GLY A 69 -2.02 -7.25 -10.54
N GLU A 70 -1.26 -6.36 -11.18
CA GLU A 70 -0.08 -6.75 -11.97
C GLU A 70 1.09 -7.18 -11.08
N ARG A 71 1.27 -6.50 -9.94
CA ARG A 71 2.40 -6.71 -9.01
C ARG A 71 2.22 -7.94 -8.14
N TYR A 72 1.02 -8.13 -7.59
CA TYR A 72 0.66 -9.24 -6.72
C TYR A 72 -0.08 -10.35 -7.47
N GLY A 73 -0.75 -10.09 -8.60
CA GLY A 73 -1.49 -11.10 -9.35
C GLY A 73 -2.91 -11.33 -8.82
N ASP A 74 -3.49 -12.47 -9.21
CA ASP A 74 -4.89 -12.85 -8.89
C ASP A 74 -5.16 -13.04 -7.39
N GLN A 75 -4.10 -13.16 -6.57
CA GLN A 75 -4.19 -13.23 -5.11
C GLN A 75 -4.73 -11.93 -4.49
N VAL A 76 -4.51 -10.77 -5.12
CA VAL A 76 -4.97 -9.46 -4.62
C VAL A 76 -5.86 -8.80 -5.66
N ASN A 77 -7.17 -8.80 -5.43
CA ASN A 77 -8.13 -8.19 -6.34
C ASN A 77 -8.69 -6.88 -5.76
N PHE A 78 -7.90 -5.82 -5.84
CA PHE A 78 -8.32 -4.51 -5.32
C PHE A 78 -9.55 -3.96 -6.06
N ALA A 79 -9.74 -4.30 -7.33
CA ALA A 79 -10.93 -3.91 -8.08
C ALA A 79 -12.20 -4.55 -7.50
N GLU A 80 -12.15 -5.83 -7.13
CA GLU A 80 -13.25 -6.52 -6.44
C GLU A 80 -13.49 -5.94 -5.04
N PHE A 81 -12.42 -5.62 -4.31
CA PHE A 81 -12.50 -4.96 -3.01
C PHE A 81 -13.19 -3.58 -3.09
N LEU A 82 -12.78 -2.73 -4.04
CA LEU A 82 -13.43 -1.45 -4.32
C LEU A 82 -14.88 -1.60 -4.76
N ALA A 83 -15.18 -2.59 -5.61
CA ALA A 83 -16.54 -2.84 -6.09
C ALA A 83 -17.50 -3.31 -4.97
N GLY A 84 -16.98 -3.89 -3.89
CA GLY A 84 -17.74 -4.28 -2.72
C GLY A 84 -17.96 -3.16 -1.70
N MET A 85 -17.29 -2.01 -1.83
CA MET A 85 -17.36 -0.89 -0.90
C MET A 85 -18.38 0.18 -1.33
N GLU A 86 -18.98 0.85 -0.35
CA GLU A 86 -19.78 2.04 -0.61
C GLU A 86 -18.91 3.27 -0.88
N PHE A 87 -19.46 4.31 -1.50
CA PHE A 87 -18.72 5.53 -1.82
C PHE A 87 -18.11 6.20 -0.58
N ASP A 88 -18.84 6.23 0.54
CA ASP A 88 -18.32 6.71 1.83
C ASP A 88 -17.11 5.88 2.29
N GLU A 89 -17.15 4.55 2.15
CA GLU A 89 -16.02 3.68 2.51
C GLU A 89 -14.80 3.87 1.62
N ILE A 90 -15.00 4.15 0.33
CA ILE A 90 -13.93 4.46 -0.62
C ILE A 90 -13.26 5.79 -0.23
N ILE A 91 -14.03 6.80 0.19
CA ILE A 91 -13.49 8.08 0.64
C ILE A 91 -12.71 7.93 1.95
N GLU A 92 -13.16 7.06 2.85
CA GLU A 92 -12.49 6.75 4.12
C GLU A 92 -11.40 5.66 3.98
N LEU A 93 -11.10 5.23 2.75
CA LEU A 93 -10.12 4.20 2.52
C LEU A 93 -8.72 4.71 2.87
N THR A 94 -8.09 4.03 3.82
CA THR A 94 -6.71 4.28 4.22
C THR A 94 -5.75 3.29 3.61
N VAL A 95 -4.48 3.69 3.51
CA VAL A 95 -3.39 2.84 3.04
C VAL A 95 -3.23 1.62 3.94
N GLY A 96 -3.39 1.77 5.26
CA GLY A 96 -3.34 0.66 6.20
C GLY A 96 -4.40 -0.41 5.92
N ARG A 97 -5.64 0.00 5.61
CA ARG A 97 -6.72 -0.95 5.25
C ARG A 97 -6.38 -1.72 3.97
N LEU A 98 -5.72 -1.07 3.00
CA LEU A 98 -5.24 -1.74 1.80
C LEU A 98 -4.09 -2.70 2.09
N VAL A 99 -3.12 -2.30 2.92
CA VAL A 99 -2.01 -3.15 3.36
C VAL A 99 -2.54 -4.43 4.02
N GLU A 100 -3.44 -4.30 4.98
CA GLU A 100 -4.06 -5.46 5.66
C GLU A 100 -4.80 -6.38 4.67
N TYR A 101 -5.53 -5.79 3.72
CA TYR A 101 -6.22 -6.57 2.68
C TYR A 101 -5.22 -7.38 1.84
N VAL A 102 -4.15 -6.75 1.38
CA VAL A 102 -3.10 -7.41 0.58
C VAL A 102 -2.44 -8.52 1.38
N VAL A 103 -1.96 -8.25 2.60
CA VAL A 103 -1.29 -9.26 3.46
C VAL A 103 -2.19 -10.47 3.64
N ARG A 104 -3.45 -10.25 4.02
CA ARG A 104 -4.42 -11.34 4.20
C ARG A 104 -4.67 -12.12 2.91
N SER A 105 -4.74 -11.44 1.78
CA SER A 105 -4.89 -12.06 0.46
C SER A 105 -3.71 -12.98 0.12
N LEU A 106 -2.48 -12.52 0.41
CA LEU A 106 -1.25 -13.29 0.20
C LEU A 106 -1.19 -14.51 1.15
N GLU A 107 -1.61 -14.36 2.41
CA GLU A 107 -1.69 -15.49 3.36
C GLU A 107 -2.68 -16.57 2.93
N VAL A 108 -3.82 -16.19 2.36
CA VAL A 108 -4.83 -17.14 1.86
C VAL A 108 -4.33 -17.89 0.62
N ALA A 109 -3.59 -17.22 -0.25
CA ALA A 109 -3.03 -17.83 -1.47
C ALA A 109 -1.98 -18.91 -1.16
N GLU A 110 -1.13 -18.69 -0.15
CA GLU A 110 -0.09 -19.65 0.27
C GLU A 110 -0.68 -20.91 0.96
N ALA A 111 -1.92 -20.84 1.45
CA ALA A 111 -2.61 -21.95 2.11
C ALA A 111 -3.39 -22.88 1.14
N GLY A 112 -3.40 -22.56 -0.16
CA GLY A 112 -4.20 -23.22 -1.21
C GLY A 112 -3.50 -24.32 -2.00
#